data_AF-A0A9D7C1K4-F1
#
_entry.id   AF-A0A9D7C1K4-F1
#
_cell.length_a   1.000
_cell.length_b   1.000
_cell.length_c   1.000
_cell.angle_alpha   90.00
_cell.angle_beta   90.00
_cell.angle_gamma   90.00
#
_symmetry.space_group_name_H-M   'P 1'
#
loop_
_entity.id
_entity.type
_entity.pdbx_description
1 polymer ?
#
loop_
_entity_poly.entity_id
_entity_poly.type
_entity_poly.pdbx_seq_one_letter_code
_entity_poly.pdbx_strand_id
1 'polypeptide(L)' 'MKKISILGVSFLSMIALVTVMFFNSCDEDACKDVVCVNGDCVSGVCACDLGYEGTDCGIKSVTKFVGSYSVIDVC' A
#
# COMPACT_ATOMS: atom_id res chain seq x y z
N MET A 1 1.23 26.29 49.92
CA MET A 1 -0.01 25.97 49.17
C MET A 1 0.00 26.78 47.88
N LYS A 2 0.43 26.18 46.76
CA LYS A 2 0.57 26.89 45.47
C LYS A 2 -0.82 27.12 44.89
N LYS A 3 -1.23 28.40 44.75
CA LYS A 3 -2.49 28.81 44.16
C LYS A 3 -2.38 28.68 42.64
N ILE A 4 -2.53 27.45 42.14
CA ILE A 4 -2.52 27.16 40.72
C ILE A 4 -3.79 27.77 40.13
N SER A 5 -3.63 28.70 39.19
CA SER A 5 -4.71 29.45 38.57
C SER A 5 -5.60 28.50 37.74
N ILE A 6 -6.87 28.34 38.14
CA ILE A 6 -7.86 27.45 37.51
C ILE A 6 -8.00 27.74 36.00
N LEU A 7 -7.83 29.00 35.59
CA LEU A 7 -7.79 29.43 34.20
C LEU A 7 -6.61 28.82 33.41
N GLY A 8 -5.45 28.66 34.03
CA GLY A 8 -4.28 28.02 33.40
C GLY A 8 -4.43 26.50 33.26
N VAL A 9 -5.12 25.85 34.20
CA VAL A 9 -5.40 24.41 34.15
C VAL A 9 -6.39 24.07 33.04
N SER A 10 -7.41 24.90 32.85
CA SER A 10 -8.39 24.75 31.75
C SER A 10 -7.75 24.89 30.37
N PHE A 11 -6.84 25.85 30.22
CA PHE A 11 -6.12 26.07 28.95
C PHE A 11 -5.17 24.91 28.61
N LEU A 12 -4.44 24.38 29.61
CA LEU A 12 -3.59 23.20 29.43
C LEU A 12 -4.40 21.94 29.07
N SER A 13 -5.58 21.77 29.67
CA SER A 13 -6.48 20.66 29.40
C SER A 13 -6.99 20.67 27.95
N MET A 14 -7.30 21.84 27.41
CA MET A 14 -7.73 21.96 26.00
C MET A 14 -6.60 21.66 25.01
N ILE A 15 -5.37 22.07 25.30
CA ILE A 15 -4.20 21.76 24.47
C ILE A 15 -3.91 20.25 24.48
N ALA A 16 -4.05 19.58 25.62
CA ALA A 16 -3.89 18.14 25.74
C ALA A 16 -4.94 17.36 24.92
N LEU A 17 -6.21 17.80 24.91
CA LEU A 17 -7.25 17.16 24.10
C LEU A 17 -7.04 17.36 22.60
N VAL A 18 -6.58 18.56 22.21
CA VAL A 18 -6.30 18.91 20.81
C VAL A 18 -5.12 18.10 20.27
N THR A 19 -4.05 17.91 21.05
CA THR A 19 -2.87 17.11 20.63
C THR A 19 -3.20 15.64 20.38
N VAL A 20 -4.09 15.02 21.17
CA VAL A 20 -4.51 13.61 20.98
C VAL A 20 -5.19 13.38 19.61
N MET A 21 -5.82 14.40 19.03
CA MET A 21 -6.51 14.28 17.73
C MET A 21 -5.54 14.21 16.54
N PHE A 22 -4.30 14.74 16.67
CA PHE A 22 -3.34 14.83 15.56
C PHE A 22 -2.50 13.57 15.34
N PHE A 23 -2.48 12.62 16.28
CA PHE A 23 -1.64 11.41 16.14
C PHE A 23 -2.24 10.33 15.22
N ASN A 24 -3.49 10.45 14.79
CA ASN A 24 -4.19 9.41 14.03
C ASN A 24 -4.00 9.52 12.51
N SER A 25 -3.16 10.43 11.99
CA SER A 25 -3.03 10.61 10.53
C SER A 25 -1.91 9.76 9.90
N CYS A 26 -1.33 8.80 10.62
CA CYS A 26 -0.32 7.89 10.08
C CYS A 26 -1.00 6.57 9.65
N ASP A 27 -1.85 6.62 8.63
CA ASP A 27 -2.15 5.43 7.85
C ASP A 27 -0.98 5.24 6.88
N GLU A 28 -0.17 4.20 7.11
CA GLU A 28 0.89 3.81 6.18
C GLU A 28 0.24 3.39 4.86
N ASP A 29 0.45 4.19 3.80
CA ASP A 29 0.04 3.81 2.45
C ASP A 29 0.88 2.60 2.01
N ALA A 30 0.26 1.42 2.05
CA ALA A 30 0.90 0.16 1.67
C ALA A 30 1.43 0.15 0.23
N CYS A 31 0.95 1.06 -0.63
CA CYS A 31 1.36 1.18 -2.03
C CYS A 31 2.45 2.23 -2.28
N LYS A 32 2.85 2.99 -1.25
CA LYS A 32 3.80 4.10 -1.37
C LYS A 32 5.12 3.72 -2.04
N ASP A 33 5.65 2.54 -1.72
CA ASP A 33 6.93 2.03 -2.22
C ASP A 33 6.77 0.82 -3.15
N VAL A 34 5.54 0.54 -3.63
CA VAL A 34 5.24 -0.59 -4.51
C VAL A 34 5.07 -0.11 -5.94
N VAL A 35 5.90 -0.62 -6.85
CA VAL A 35 5.83 -0.31 -8.29
C VAL A 35 5.22 -1.48 -9.04
N CYS A 36 4.07 -1.26 -9.66
CA CYS A 36 3.41 -2.20 -10.56
C CYS A 36 3.54 -1.70 -12.00
N VAL A 37 4.13 -2.50 -12.89
CA VAL A 37 4.41 -2.13 -14.29
C VAL A 37 3.15 -2.22 -15.15
N ASN A 38 2.39 -3.32 -15.02
CA ASN A 38 1.15 -3.58 -15.77
C ASN A 38 0.05 -4.08 -14.83
N GLY A 39 -0.41 -3.20 -13.94
CA GLY A 39 -1.47 -3.51 -12.97
C GLY A 39 -1.57 -2.45 -11.88
N ASP A 40 -2.55 -2.64 -10.99
CA ASP A 40 -2.83 -1.71 -9.89
C ASP A 40 -2.27 -2.24 -8.56
N CYS A 41 -1.78 -1.34 -7.70
CA CYS A 41 -1.43 -1.73 -6.34
C CYS A 41 -2.68 -1.82 -5.45
N VAL A 42 -2.88 -2.96 -4.80
CA VAL A 42 -3.98 -3.22 -3.87
C VAL A 42 -3.40 -3.75 -2.56
N SER A 43 -3.49 -2.94 -1.50
CA SER A 43 -2.99 -3.31 -0.16
C SER A 43 -1.50 -3.72 -0.15
N GLY A 44 -0.67 -3.05 -0.95
CA GLY A 44 0.77 -3.32 -1.05
C GLY A 44 1.15 -4.50 -1.94
N VAL A 45 0.20 -5.06 -2.69
CA VAL A 45 0.44 -6.15 -3.65
C VAL A 45 -0.08 -5.74 -5.03
N CYS A 46 0.69 -6.04 -6.08
CA CYS A 46 0.26 -5.75 -7.45
C CYS A 46 -0.83 -6.72 -7.93
N ALA A 47 -1.99 -6.19 -8.27
CA ALA A 47 -3.04 -6.86 -9.01
C ALA A 47 -2.77 -6.70 -10.51
N CYS A 48 -2.20 -7.73 -11.14
CA CYS A 48 -1.76 -7.66 -12.54
C CYS A 48 -2.91 -7.66 -13.55
N ASP A 49 -2.72 -6.90 -14.62
CA ASP A 49 -3.58 -6.94 -15.80
C ASP A 49 -3.56 -8.32 -16.48
N LEU A 50 -4.61 -8.63 -17.23
CA LEU A 50 -4.70 -9.87 -17.99
C LEU A 50 -3.51 -10.05 -18.93
N GLY A 51 -2.84 -11.20 -18.81
CA GLY A 51 -1.66 -11.55 -19.60
C GLY A 51 -0.33 -11.07 -19.02
N TYR A 52 -0.33 -10.45 -17.83
CA TYR A 52 0.86 -10.10 -17.06
C TYR A 52 0.91 -10.82 -15.72
N GLU A 53 2.13 -11.02 -15.22
CA GLU A 53 2.42 -11.73 -13.99
C GLU A 53 3.79 -11.30 -13.42
N GLY A 54 4.16 -11.88 -12.28
CA GLY A 54 5.34 -11.48 -11.52
C GLY A 54 4.96 -10.57 -10.34
N THR A 55 5.93 -10.29 -9.47
CA THR A 55 5.70 -9.47 -8.26
C THR A 55 5.36 -8.01 -8.58
N ASP A 56 5.82 -7.52 -9.72
CA ASP A 56 5.63 -6.16 -10.24
C ASP A 56 4.79 -6.14 -11.53
N CYS A 57 4.22 -7.28 -11.95
CA CYS A 57 3.52 -7.43 -13.23
C CYS A 57 4.38 -7.11 -14.47
N GLY A 58 5.71 -7.25 -14.37
CA GLY A 58 6.64 -6.99 -15.47
C GLY A 58 6.76 -8.14 -16.48
N ILE A 59 6.24 -9.33 -16.17
CA ILE A 59 6.40 -10.53 -16.99
C ILE A 59 5.14 -10.77 -17.81
N LYS A 60 5.27 -10.93 -19.13
CA LYS A 60 4.15 -11.32 -19.99
C LYS A 60 3.91 -12.83 -19.90
N SER A 61 2.72 -13.27 -19.53
CA SER A 61 2.41 -14.70 -19.35
C SER A 61 2.67 -15.54 -20.61
N VAL A 62 2.53 -14.94 -21.81
CA VAL A 62 2.79 -15.63 -23.09
C VAL A 62 4.24 -16.09 -23.22
N THR A 63 5.21 -15.44 -22.57
CA THR A 63 6.62 -15.80 -22.70
C THR A 63 6.91 -17.18 -22.15
N LYS A 64 6.09 -17.70 -21.23
CA LYS A 64 6.16 -19.09 -20.74
C LYS A 64 5.90 -20.13 -21.83
N PHE A 65 5.21 -19.73 -22.90
CA PHE A 65 4.82 -20.60 -24.00
C PHE A 65 5.57 -20.27 -25.30
N VAL A 66 6.59 -19.42 -25.26
CA VAL A 66 7.46 -19.20 -26.42
C VAL A 66 8.49 -20.32 -26.44
N GLY A 67 8.38 -21.23 -27.41
CA GLY A 67 9.27 -22.36 -27.56
C GLY A 67 9.13 -23.09 -28.90
N SER A 68 10.05 -24.01 -29.17
CA SER A 68 9.94 -24.95 -30.28
C SER A 68 9.16 -26.18 -29.84
N TYR A 69 8.10 -26.52 -30.57
CA TYR A 69 7.23 -27.65 -30.26
C TYR A 69 7.40 -28.75 -31.30
N SER A 70 7.66 -29.98 -30.86
CA SER A 70 7.63 -31.16 -31.73
C SER A 70 6.21 -31.73 -31.75
N VAL A 71 5.53 -31.60 -32.87
CA VAL A 71 4.17 -32.13 -33.07
C VAL A 71 4.29 -33.41 -33.89
N ILE A 72 3.72 -34.50 -33.37
CA ILE A 72 3.55 -35.75 -34.11
C ILE A 72 2.07 -35.85 -34.44
N ASP A 73 1.75 -35.74 -35.72
CA ASP A 73 0.41 -36.03 -36.23
C ASP A 73 0.37 -37.49 -36.68
N VAL A 74 -0.63 -38.25 -36.19
CA VAL A 74 -0.88 -39.63 -36.58
C VAL A 74 -2.19 -39.62 -37.35
N CYS A 75 -2.08 -39.55 -38.67
CA CYS A 75 -3.21 -39.62 -39.59
C CYS A 75 -3.81 -41.02 -39.67
#